data_AF-A0A845TZI6-F1
#
_entry.id   AF-A0A845TZI6-F1
#
_cell.length_a   1.000
_cell.length_b   1.000
_cell.length_c   1.000
_cell.angle_alpha   90.00
_cell.angle_beta   90.00
_cell.angle_gamma   90.00
#
_symmetry.space_group_name_H-M   'P 1'
#
loop_
_entity.id
_entity.type
_entity.pdbx_description
1 polymer ?
#
loop_
_entity_poly.entity_id
_entity_poly.type
_entity_poly.pdbx_seq_one_letter_code
_entity_poly.pdbx_strand_id
1 'polypeptide(L)'
;MSKFIPAAAEKNHYFVPVTRPEPAPADPVLARMPLERIHAELERRARADAKAHAIIRGGMLKRLRLRMSISQGELAVVQHCSQPSVVRVEAGLNPRLCENMLAYLEQTQKERQENHARKLAAAAVQDAMREKLKRESEEP
;
A
#
# COMPACT_ATOMS: atom_id res chain seq x y z
N MET A 1 -4.65 -22.43 -53.92
CA MET A 1 -3.73 -21.26 -53.99
C MET A 1 -4.52 -20.06 -53.50
N SER A 2 -4.47 -19.70 -52.21
CA SER A 2 -3.50 -18.80 -51.54
C SER A 2 -3.61 -17.32 -51.95
N LYS A 3 -4.17 -16.52 -51.02
CA LYS A 3 -3.88 -15.10 -50.66
C LYS A 3 -4.44 -13.98 -51.54
N PHE A 4 -5.31 -13.14 -50.96
CA PHE A 4 -4.93 -11.79 -50.50
C PHE A 4 -6.08 -11.16 -49.68
N ILE A 5 -5.83 -10.78 -48.42
CA ILE A 5 -6.70 -9.87 -47.65
C ILE A 5 -5.79 -8.71 -47.25
N PRO A 6 -6.01 -7.47 -47.74
CA PRO A 6 -5.29 -6.32 -47.23
C PRO A 6 -5.89 -5.90 -45.89
N ALA A 7 -5.14 -6.11 -44.81
CA ALA A 7 -5.40 -5.52 -43.51
C ALA A 7 -4.96 -4.05 -43.52
N ALA A 8 -5.89 -3.14 -43.79
CA ALA A 8 -5.69 -1.70 -43.54
C ALA A 8 -6.12 -1.40 -42.10
N ALA A 9 -5.17 -1.53 -41.16
CA ALA A 9 -5.33 -1.10 -39.79
C ALA A 9 -5.25 0.44 -39.75
N GLU A 10 -6.40 1.11 -39.81
CA GLU A 10 -6.52 2.53 -39.49
C GLU A 10 -6.19 2.74 -38.00
N LYS A 11 -4.91 3.02 -37.73
CA LYS A 11 -4.49 3.57 -36.45
C LYS A 11 -4.97 5.01 -36.37
N ASN A 12 -6.21 5.21 -35.92
CA ASN A 12 -6.64 6.46 -35.34
C ASN A 12 -5.83 6.70 -34.07
N HIS A 13 -4.65 7.32 -34.22
CA HIS A 13 -3.91 7.90 -33.11
C HIS A 13 -4.72 9.08 -32.59
N TYR A 14 -5.64 8.81 -31.66
CA TYR A 14 -6.23 9.86 -30.83
C TYR A 14 -5.07 10.53 -30.10
N PHE A 15 -4.69 11.72 -30.56
CA PHE A 15 -3.82 12.61 -29.81
C PHE A 15 -4.64 13.08 -28.62
N VAL A 16 -4.57 12.35 -27.51
CA VAL A 16 -5.06 12.84 -26.22
C VAL A 16 -4.00 13.87 -25.80
N PRO A 17 -4.29 15.17 -25.84
CA PRO A 17 -3.35 16.16 -25.35
C PRO A 17 -3.10 15.83 -23.88
N VAL A 18 -1.89 15.40 -23.56
CA VAL A 18 -1.44 15.31 -22.17
C VAL A 18 -1.39 16.75 -21.68
N THR A 19 -2.49 17.22 -21.09
CA THR A 19 -2.53 18.47 -20.34
C THR A 19 -1.48 18.34 -19.27
N ARG A 20 -0.33 18.99 -19.47
CA ARG A 20 0.66 19.12 -18.40
C ARG A 20 -0.09 19.71 -17.22
N PRO A 21 -0.12 19.04 -16.05
CA PRO A 21 -0.70 19.65 -14.86
C PRO A 21 -0.03 21.01 -14.69
N GLU A 22 -0.84 22.06 -14.69
CA GLU A 22 -0.36 23.43 -14.51
C GLU A 22 0.44 23.45 -13.20
N PRO A 23 1.69 23.94 -13.20
CA PRO A 23 2.49 23.98 -11.99
C PRO A 23 1.69 24.76 -10.95
N ALA A 24 1.54 24.18 -9.75
CA ALA A 24 0.81 24.82 -8.66
C ALA A 24 1.31 26.26 -8.51
N PRO A 25 0.40 27.25 -8.39
CA PRO A 25 0.76 28.65 -8.40
C PRO A 25 1.82 28.92 -7.35
N ALA A 26 2.92 29.56 -7.77
CA ALA A 26 3.99 29.91 -6.86
C ALA A 26 3.44 30.82 -5.75
N ASP A 27 3.76 30.51 -4.50
CA ASP A 27 3.32 31.26 -3.32
C ASP A 27 3.69 32.75 -3.52
N PRO A 28 2.71 33.67 -3.64
CA PRO A 28 2.96 35.06 -4.02
C PRO A 28 3.78 35.83 -2.96
N VAL A 29 3.86 35.28 -1.74
CA VAL A 29 4.74 35.79 -0.67
C VAL A 29 6.20 35.44 -0.97
N LEU A 30 6.47 34.21 -1.42
CA LEU A 30 7.83 33.79 -1.79
C LEU A 30 8.33 34.55 -3.01
N ALA A 31 7.46 34.89 -3.97
CA ALA A 31 7.84 35.63 -5.18
C ALA A 31 8.44 37.03 -4.93
N ARG A 32 8.28 37.59 -3.73
CA ARG A 32 8.79 38.93 -3.36
C ARG A 32 10.00 38.89 -2.41
N MET A 33 10.45 37.70 -2.04
CA MET A 33 11.55 37.50 -1.10
C MET A 33 12.88 37.33 -1.85
N PRO A 34 14.03 37.72 -1.26
CA PRO A 34 15.34 37.36 -1.80
C PRO A 34 15.46 35.84 -1.96
N LEU A 35 16.07 35.37 -3.07
CA LEU A 35 16.16 33.94 -3.43
C LEU A 35 16.69 33.05 -2.28
N GLU A 36 17.68 33.53 -1.54
CA GLU A 36 18.24 32.82 -0.38
C GLU A 36 17.20 32.55 0.71
N ARG A 37 16.30 33.50 0.97
CA ARG A 37 15.21 33.35 1.93
C ARG A 37 14.12 32.42 1.43
N ILE A 38 13.86 32.42 0.12
CA ILE A 38 12.93 31.46 -0.52
C ILE A 38 13.46 30.04 -0.31
N HIS A 39 14.74 29.78 -0.60
CA HIS A 39 15.33 28.44 -0.41
C HIS A 39 15.30 27.99 1.06
N ALA A 40 15.67 28.87 1.99
CA ALA A 40 15.63 28.55 3.42
C ALA A 40 14.21 28.20 3.90
N GLU A 41 13.19 28.93 3.42
CA GLU A 41 11.79 28.65 3.76
C GLU A 41 11.27 27.37 3.10
N LEU A 42 11.63 27.12 1.84
CA LEU A 42 11.30 25.87 1.16
C LEU A 42 11.92 24.66 1.86
N GLU A 43 13.19 24.74 2.26
CA GLU A 43 13.83 23.68 3.05
C GLU A 43 13.14 23.48 4.40
N ARG A 44 12.78 24.58 5.09
CA ARG A 44 12.06 24.51 6.36
C ARG A 44 10.71 23.83 6.20
N ARG A 45 9.93 24.19 5.17
CA ARG A 45 8.65 23.55 4.85
C ARG A 45 8.83 22.08 4.50
N ALA A 46 9.78 21.74 3.63
CA ALA A 46 10.08 20.36 3.27
C ALA A 46 10.46 19.50 4.49
N ARG A 47 11.23 20.03 5.44
CA ARG A 47 11.56 19.34 6.70
C ARG A 47 10.33 19.16 7.59
N ALA A 48 9.46 20.17 7.66
CA ALA A 48 8.21 20.09 8.42
C ALA A 48 7.26 19.02 7.84
N ASP A 49 7.12 18.99 6.52
CA ASP A 49 6.30 18.02 5.79
C ASP A 49 6.84 16.59 5.96
N ALA A 50 8.17 16.40 5.84
CA ALA A 50 8.80 15.10 6.08
C ALA A 50 8.56 14.59 7.51
N LYS A 51 8.63 15.49 8.51
CA LYS A 51 8.32 15.16 9.90
C LYS A 51 6.84 14.81 10.10
N ALA A 52 5.93 15.57 9.50
CA ALA A 52 4.51 15.30 9.56
C ALA A 52 4.18 13.94 8.92
N HIS A 53 4.78 13.63 7.76
CA HIS A 53 4.60 12.35 7.08
C HIS A 53 5.11 11.17 7.91
N ALA A 54 6.27 11.31 8.56
CA ALA A 54 6.80 10.28 9.45
C ALA A 54 5.87 9.99 10.63
N ILE A 55 5.25 11.01 11.22
CA ILE A 55 4.26 10.86 12.31
C ILE A 55 3.01 10.13 11.81
N ILE A 56 2.49 10.51 10.63
CA ILE A 56 1.32 9.86 10.03
C ILE A 56 1.59 8.38 9.79
N ARG A 57 2.75 8.05 9.20
CA ARG A 57 3.20 6.67 8.94
C ARG A 57 3.34 5.87 10.24
N GLY A 58 3.96 6.44 11.27
CA GLY A 58 4.03 5.83 12.61
C GLY A 58 2.64 5.53 13.18
N GLY A 59 1.69 6.45 13.03
CA GLY A 59 0.30 6.24 13.42
C GLY A 59 -0.41 5.15 12.62
N MET A 60 -0.14 5.06 11.31
CA MET A 60 -0.66 3.98 10.45
C MET A 60 -0.12 2.61 10.91
N LEU A 61 1.18 2.52 11.19
CA LEU A 61 1.82 1.31 11.71
C LEU A 61 1.14 0.84 12.99
N LYS A 62 0.97 1.76 13.96
CA LYS A 62 0.30 1.47 15.23
C LYS A 62 -1.11 0.93 15.01
N ARG A 63 -1.91 1.58 14.15
CA ARG A 63 -3.28 1.14 13.84
C ARG A 63 -3.32 -0.23 13.18
N LEU A 64 -2.44 -0.50 12.21
CA LEU A 64 -2.36 -1.80 11.55
C LEU A 64 -1.97 -2.90 12.53
N ARG A 65 -0.92 -2.68 13.33
CA ARG A 65 -0.45 -3.60 14.35
C ARG A 65 -1.57 -4.00 15.33
N LEU A 66 -2.31 -3.01 15.83
CA LEU A 66 -3.43 -3.24 16.76
C LEU A 66 -4.59 -4.00 16.10
N ARG A 67 -4.94 -3.69 14.83
CA ARG A 67 -5.96 -4.45 14.09
C ARG A 67 -5.57 -5.92 13.89
N MET A 68 -4.28 -6.20 13.84
CA MET A 68 -3.75 -7.57 13.73
C MET A 68 -3.55 -8.26 15.07
N SER A 69 -3.91 -7.60 16.18
CA SER A 69 -3.71 -8.04 17.57
C SER A 69 -2.26 -8.38 17.90
N ILE A 70 -1.31 -7.67 17.30
CA ILE A 70 0.12 -7.83 17.56
C ILE A 70 0.53 -6.82 18.64
N SER A 71 1.21 -7.26 19.69
CA SER A 71 1.80 -6.39 20.71
C SER A 71 3.07 -5.70 20.21
N GLN A 72 3.49 -4.61 20.87
CA GLN A 72 4.76 -3.96 20.54
C GLN A 72 5.96 -4.89 20.78
N GLY A 73 5.88 -5.75 21.79
CA GLY A 73 6.92 -6.75 22.09
C GLY A 73 7.03 -7.81 21.00
N GLU A 74 5.91 -8.37 20.53
CA GLU A 74 5.90 -9.34 19.43
C GLU A 74 6.47 -8.74 18.14
N LEU A 75 6.06 -7.52 17.79
CA LEU A 75 6.62 -6.84 16.61
C LEU A 75 8.12 -6.57 16.78
N ALA A 76 8.57 -6.23 17.99
CA ALA A 76 9.98 -5.99 18.28
C ALA A 76 10.83 -7.25 18.07
N VAL A 77 10.34 -8.41 18.56
CA VAL A 77 11.00 -9.72 18.39
C VAL A 77 11.15 -10.06 16.91
N VAL A 78 10.08 -9.94 16.12
CA VAL A 78 10.11 -10.26 14.69
C VAL A 78 11.06 -9.34 13.91
N GLN A 79 11.12 -8.06 14.30
CA GLN A 79 11.92 -7.05 13.61
C GLN A 79 13.34 -6.95 14.18
N HIS A 80 13.74 -7.89 15.05
CA HIS A 80 15.04 -7.92 15.72
C HIS A 80 15.44 -6.57 16.33
N CYS A 81 14.48 -5.91 16.98
CA CYS A 81 14.69 -4.63 17.63
C CYS A 81 14.12 -4.64 19.06
N SER A 82 14.38 -3.57 19.81
CA SER A 82 13.82 -3.44 21.17
C SER A 82 12.40 -2.87 21.14
N GLN A 83 11.56 -3.26 22.11
CA GLN A 83 10.20 -2.71 22.25
C GLN A 83 10.18 -1.16 22.30
N PRO A 84 11.10 -0.47 23.02
CA PRO A 84 11.17 1.00 22.95
C PRO A 84 11.44 1.55 21.55
N SER A 85 12.15 0.79 20.70
CA SER A 85 12.35 1.19 19.30
C SER A 85 11.03 1.18 18.53
N VAL A 86 10.17 0.18 18.73
CA VAL A 86 8.81 0.15 18.15
C VAL A 86 8.00 1.35 18.61
N VAL A 87 8.05 1.71 19.91
CA VAL A 87 7.36 2.90 20.44
C VAL A 87 7.83 4.18 19.73
N ARG A 88 9.15 4.35 19.55
CA ARG A 88 9.72 5.50 18.84
C ARG A 88 9.32 5.53 17.36
N VAL A 89 9.25 4.38 16.71
CA VAL A 89 8.80 4.25 15.32
C VAL A 89 7.33 4.66 15.20
N GLU A 90 6.46 4.18 16.09
CA GLU A 90 5.04 4.57 16.13
C GLU A 90 4.84 6.08 16.39
N ALA A 91 5.79 6.72 17.07
CA ALA A 91 5.84 8.17 17.28
C ALA A 91 6.46 8.95 16.10
N GLY A 92 6.86 8.28 15.01
CA GLY A 92 7.45 8.91 13.82
C GLY A 92 8.93 9.26 13.94
N LEU A 93 9.64 8.75 14.95
CA LEU A 93 11.05 9.09 15.20
C LEU A 93 12.04 8.25 14.37
N ASN A 94 11.58 7.22 13.66
CA ASN A 94 12.41 6.41 12.77
C ASN A 94 11.61 5.99 11.52
N PRO A 95 11.54 6.85 10.48
CA PRO A 95 10.72 6.61 9.30
C PRO A 95 11.20 5.41 8.48
N ARG A 96 12.52 5.17 8.40
CA ARG A 96 13.06 4.03 7.65
C ARG A 96 12.62 2.70 8.25
N LEU A 97 12.71 2.55 9.58
CA LEU A 97 12.25 1.35 10.26
C LEU A 97 10.72 1.23 10.21
N CYS A 98 10.00 2.37 10.19
CA CYS A 98 8.54 2.39 10.03
C CYS A 98 8.09 1.74 8.72
N GLU A 99 8.72 2.10 7.59
CA GLU A 99 8.36 1.53 6.28
C GLU A 99 8.61 0.01 6.23
N ASN A 100 9.73 -0.46 6.79
CA ASN A 100 10.00 -1.90 6.87
C ASN A 100 8.95 -2.64 7.72
N MET A 101 8.59 -2.08 8.88
CA MET A 101 7.59 -2.67 9.76
C MET A 101 6.19 -2.66 9.13
N LEU A 102 5.84 -1.60 8.40
CA LEU A 102 4.58 -1.49 7.66
C LEU A 102 4.51 -2.57 6.57
N ALA A 103 5.53 -2.68 5.74
CA ALA A 103 5.59 -3.68 4.67
C ALA A 103 5.42 -5.11 5.22
N TYR A 104 6.10 -5.42 6.34
CA TYR A 104 5.96 -6.71 7.01
C TYR A 104 4.51 -6.99 7.47
N LEU A 105 3.86 -6.01 8.11
CA LEU A 105 2.50 -6.18 8.60
C LEU A 105 1.49 -6.29 7.45
N GLU A 106 1.67 -5.51 6.38
CA GLU A 106 0.83 -5.59 5.18
C GLU A 106 0.94 -6.94 4.50
N GLN A 107 2.17 -7.46 4.33
CA GLN A 107 2.40 -8.80 3.82
C GLN A 107 1.72 -9.85 4.70
N THR A 108 1.93 -9.77 6.01
CA THR A 108 1.33 -10.71 6.98
C THR A 108 -0.21 -10.65 6.94
N GLN A 109 -0.79 -9.45 6.78
CA GLN A 109 -2.24 -9.30 6.64
C GLN A 109 -2.75 -9.95 5.35
N LYS A 110 -2.05 -9.74 4.23
CA LYS A 110 -2.37 -10.36 2.95
C LYS A 110 -2.32 -11.89 3.02
N GLU A 111 -1.27 -12.44 3.60
CA GLU A 111 -1.12 -13.89 3.79
C GLU A 111 -2.26 -14.48 4.65
N ARG A 112 -2.68 -13.78 5.71
CA ARG A 112 -3.85 -14.19 6.51
C ARG A 112 -5.14 -14.22 5.70
N GLN A 113 -5.37 -13.21 4.85
CA GLN A 113 -6.54 -13.14 3.99
C GLN A 113 -6.54 -14.25 2.93
N GLU A 114 -5.41 -14.49 2.28
CA GLU A 114 -5.27 -15.57 1.30
C GLU A 114 -5.49 -16.94 1.95
N ASN A 115 -4.90 -17.19 3.12
CA ASN A 115 -5.10 -18.44 3.85
C ASN A 115 -6.56 -18.62 4.28
N HIS A 116 -7.23 -17.54 4.69
CA HIS A 116 -8.66 -17.59 5.02
C HIS A 116 -9.51 -17.92 3.78
N ALA A 117 -9.27 -17.26 2.65
CA ALA A 117 -9.96 -17.54 1.39
C ALA A 117 -9.76 -18.98 0.92
N ARG A 118 -8.52 -19.52 1.03
CA ARG A 118 -8.22 -20.92 0.71
C ARG A 118 -9.00 -21.89 1.60
N LYS A 119 -9.11 -21.62 2.90
CA LYS A 119 -9.91 -22.44 3.82
C LYS A 119 -11.40 -22.44 3.47
N LEU A 120 -11.95 -21.26 3.14
CA LEU A 120 -13.34 -21.14 2.70
C LEU A 120 -13.60 -21.91 1.39
N ALA A 121 -12.70 -21.79 0.41
CA ALA A 121 -12.80 -22.53 -0.85
C ALA A 121 -12.72 -24.04 -0.63
N ALA A 122 -11.81 -24.51 0.23
CA ALA A 122 -11.70 -25.93 0.56
C ALA A 122 -12.97 -26.47 1.24
N ALA A 123 -13.56 -25.72 2.17
CA ALA A 123 -14.83 -26.08 2.81
C ALA A 123 -15.97 -26.17 1.78
N ALA A 124 -16.11 -25.19 0.89
CA ALA A 124 -17.13 -25.19 -0.15
C ALA A 124 -17.00 -26.39 -1.10
N VAL A 125 -15.77 -26.77 -1.47
CA VAL A 125 -15.52 -27.97 -2.30
C VAL A 125 -15.90 -29.24 -1.54
N GLN A 126 -15.56 -29.36 -0.26
CA GLN A 126 -15.94 -30.50 0.57
C GLN A 126 -17.46 -30.65 0.70
N ASP A 127 -18.17 -29.54 0.89
CA ASP A 127 -19.63 -29.55 0.99
C ASP A 127 -20.29 -29.94 -0.34
N ALA A 128 -19.80 -29.41 -1.47
CA ALA A 128 -20.28 -29.81 -2.79
C ALA A 128 -20.02 -31.29 -3.10
N MET A 129 -18.86 -31.84 -2.69
CA MET A 129 -18.56 -33.26 -2.82
C MET A 129 -19.51 -34.12 -1.99
N ARG A 130 -19.77 -33.73 -0.73
CA ARG A 130 -20.73 -34.43 0.14
C ARG A 130 -22.13 -34.42 -0.44
N GLU A 131 -22.56 -33.29 -1.00
CA GLU A 131 -23.88 -33.18 -1.63
C GLU A 131 -24.01 -34.08 -2.86
N LYS A 132 -22.97 -34.14 -3.71
CA LYS A 132 -22.93 -35.06 -4.85
C LYS A 132 -23.03 -36.53 -4.40
N LEU A 133 -22.23 -36.93 -3.41
CA LEU A 133 -22.26 -38.30 -2.88
C LEU A 133 -23.63 -38.68 -2.31
N LYS A 134 -24.34 -37.74 -1.66
CA LYS A 134 -25.72 -37.97 -1.19
C LYS A 134 -26.68 -38.20 -2.35
N ARG A 135 -26.62 -37.36 -3.39
CA ARG A 135 -27.48 -37.51 -4.59
C ARG A 135 -27.22 -38.85 -5.30
N GLU A 136 -25.95 -39.23 -5.47
CA GLU A 136 -25.56 -40.52 -6.06
C GLU A 136 -26.03 -41.72 -5.23
N SER A 137 -26.22 -41.57 -3.91
CA SER A 137 -26.76 -42.63 -3.06
C SER A 137 -28.29 -42.70 -3.02
N GLU A 138 -28.98 -41.64 -3.45
CA GLU A 138 -30.44 -41.55 -3.49
C GLU A 138 -31.04 -42.04 -4.81
N GLU A 139 -30.23 -42.24 -5.86
CA GLU A 139 -30.61 -42.85 -7.14
C GLU A 139 -30.14 -44.33 -7.21
N PRO A 140 -30.98 -45.32 -6.83
CA PRO A 140 -30.75 -46.75 -7.08
C PRO A 140 -31.13 -47.21 -8.50
#